data_AF-D7VIM4-F1
#
_entry.id   AF-D7VIM4-F1
#
_cell.length_a   1.000
_cell.length_b   1.000
_cell.length_c   1.000
_cell.angle_alpha   90.00
_cell.angle_beta   90.00
_cell.angle_gamma   90.00
#
_symmetry.space_group_name_H-M   'P 1'
#
loop_
_entity.id
_entity.type
_entity.pdbx_description
1 polymer ?
#
loop_
_entity_poly.entity_id
_entity_poly.type
_entity_poly.pdbx_seq_one_letter_code
_entity_poly.pdbx_strand_id
1 'polypeptide(L)'
;MKLAFYWKDFLSLFFPECCFGCGAGLLYQEKFLCTTCLYHLPLTCFHLDNNNEPTRQLRGKCDFQNATAMLFLSKGTLVERILYQLKYNGHPEIGYFLGMKYGEVLRRTREYADVDLVVPVPLHRKRQ
;
A
#
# COMPACT_ATOMS: atom_id res chain seq x y z
N MET A 1 -16.50 -13.61 28.43
CA MET A 1 -16.01 -13.00 27.15
C MET A 1 -15.74 -11.49 27.20
N LYS A 2 -15.87 -10.78 28.34
CA LYS A 2 -15.49 -9.35 28.45
C LYS A 2 -14.09 -9.11 29.04
N LEU A 3 -13.61 -10.03 29.89
CA LEU A 3 -12.33 -9.88 30.60
C LEU A 3 -11.11 -9.83 29.66
N ALA A 4 -11.11 -10.63 28.60
CA ALA A 4 -10.02 -10.65 27.62
C ALA A 4 -9.91 -9.35 26.82
N PHE A 5 -11.03 -8.67 26.59
CA PHE A 5 -11.07 -7.38 25.90
C PHE A 5 -10.45 -6.28 26.77
N TYR A 6 -10.89 -6.16 28.03
CA TYR A 6 -10.31 -5.19 28.98
C TYR A 6 -8.83 -5.41 29.24
N TRP A 7 -8.36 -6.67 29.25
CA TRP A 7 -6.94 -6.97 29.41
C TRP A 7 -6.11 -6.54 28.19
N LYS A 8 -6.66 -6.70 26.98
CA LYS A 8 -6.01 -6.28 25.73
C LYS A 8 -5.91 -4.74 25.65
N ASP A 9 -6.97 -4.04 26.05
CA ASP A 9 -6.99 -2.57 26.14
C ASP A 9 -6.04 -2.04 27.23
N PHE A 10 -5.90 -2.76 28.34
CA PHE A 10 -4.91 -2.41 29.36
C PHE A 10 -3.47 -2.60 28.87
N LEU A 11 -3.20 -3.70 28.15
CA LEU A 11 -1.87 -3.96 27.58
C LEU A 11 -1.51 -2.98 26.45
N SER A 12 -2.47 -2.51 25.66
CA SER A 12 -2.21 -1.56 24.57
C SER A 12 -1.79 -0.17 25.06
N LEU A 13 -2.05 0.18 26.33
CA LEU A 13 -1.48 1.38 26.98
C LEU A 13 0.04 1.30 27.14
N PHE A 14 0.58 0.10 27.36
CA PHE A 14 2.02 -0.13 27.54
C PHE A 14 2.72 -0.57 26.24
N PHE A 15 1.99 -1.28 25.37
CA PHE A 15 2.49 -1.82 24.12
C PHE A 15 1.51 -1.50 22.97
N PRO A 16 1.43 -0.24 22.54
CA PRO A 16 0.56 0.14 21.44
C PRO A 16 1.01 -0.51 20.13
N GLU A 17 0.06 -0.83 19.26
CA GLU A 17 0.38 -1.12 17.87
C GLU A 17 0.93 0.15 17.22
N CYS A 18 2.08 0.06 16.55
CA CYS A 18 2.74 1.22 15.96
C CYS A 18 2.50 1.30 14.45
N CYS A 19 2.35 2.51 13.95
CA CYS A 19 2.26 2.81 12.52
C CYS A 19 3.54 2.35 11.81
N PHE A 20 3.38 1.55 10.75
CA PHE A 20 4.52 1.05 9.95
C PHE A 20 5.29 2.15 9.20
N GLY A 21 4.70 3.35 9.11
CA GLY A 21 5.29 4.50 8.46
C GLY A 21 6.13 5.38 9.39
N CYS A 22 5.49 5.96 10.41
CA CYS A 22 6.14 6.91 11.32
C CYS A 22 6.51 6.33 12.69
N GLY A 23 6.01 5.14 13.05
CA GLY A 23 6.22 4.53 14.36
C GLY A 23 5.34 5.09 15.49
N ALA A 24 4.45 6.05 15.22
CA ALA A 24 3.49 6.54 16.21
C ALA A 24 2.49 5.45 16.60
N GLY A 25 2.01 5.48 17.84
CA GLY A 25 0.94 4.58 18.30
C GLY A 25 -0.34 4.79 17.48
N LEU A 26 -0.94 3.68 17.04
CA LEU A 26 -2.17 3.64 16.28
C LEU A 26 -3.38 3.81 17.21
N LEU A 27 -4.36 4.59 16.76
CA LEU A 27 -5.66 4.66 17.43
C LEU A 27 -6.49 3.40 17.13
N TYR A 28 -7.53 3.13 17.92
CA TYR A 28 -8.36 1.91 17.83
C TYR A 28 -8.92 1.60 16.41
N GLN A 29 -9.17 2.63 15.59
CA GLN A 29 -9.69 2.47 14.23
C GLN A 29 -8.58 2.41 13.15
N GLU A 30 -7.34 2.74 13.52
CA GLU A 30 -6.18 2.65 12.65
C GLU A 30 -5.58 1.24 12.74
N LYS A 31 -5.06 0.73 11.62
CA LYS A 31 -4.55 -0.66 11.57
C LYS A 31 -3.07 -0.74 11.25
N PHE A 32 -2.67 -0.18 10.11
CA PHE A 32 -1.30 -0.33 9.59
C PHE A 32 -0.59 1.01 9.49
N LEU A 33 -1.33 2.04 9.09
CA LEU A 33 -0.87 3.42 8.99
C LEU A 33 -1.78 4.30 9.83
N CYS A 34 -1.17 5.25 10.53
CA CYS A 34 -1.92 6.33 11.15
C CYS A 34 -2.51 7.25 10.08
N THR A 35 -3.54 7.99 10.45
CA THR A 35 -4.29 8.88 9.57
C THR A 35 -3.38 9.93 8.93
N THR A 36 -2.43 10.48 9.69
CA THR A 36 -1.43 11.43 9.19
C THR A 36 -0.56 10.81 8.09
N CYS A 37 -0.04 9.60 8.30
CA CYS A 37 0.75 8.91 7.28
C CYS A 37 -0.08 8.62 6.03
N LEU A 38 -1.32 8.17 6.21
CA LEU A 38 -2.21 7.87 5.10
C LEU A 38 -2.52 9.11 4.26
N TYR A 39 -2.77 10.25 4.92
CA TYR A 39 -3.05 11.52 4.25
C TYR A 39 -1.84 12.07 3.48
N HIS A 40 -0.63 11.90 4.03
CA HIS A 40 0.62 12.37 3.41
C HIS A 40 1.27 11.35 2.47
N LEU A 41 0.58 10.27 2.08
CA LEU A 41 1.09 9.37 1.06
C LEU A 41 1.29 10.14 -0.26
N PRO A 42 2.48 10.06 -0.89
CA PRO A 42 2.76 10.76 -2.13
C PRO A 42 2.15 9.99 -3.31
N LEU A 43 0.87 10.23 -3.58
CA LEU A 43 0.15 9.62 -4.69
C LEU A 43 0.65 10.19 -6.03
N THR A 44 0.82 9.32 -7.04
CA THR A 44 1.26 9.76 -8.37
C THR A 44 0.13 10.26 -9.26
N CYS A 45 -1.10 9.78 -9.01
CA CYS A 45 -2.27 9.96 -9.86
C CYS A 45 -2.06 9.55 -11.34
N PHE A 46 -1.09 8.69 -11.65
CA PHE A 46 -0.80 8.26 -13.03
C PHE A 46 -1.94 7.50 -13.72
N HIS A 47 -2.90 6.99 -12.97
CA HIS A 47 -4.10 6.38 -13.56
C HIS A 47 -5.01 7.40 -14.29
N LEU A 48 -4.82 8.70 -14.07
CA LEU A 48 -5.61 9.76 -14.73
C LEU A 48 -5.01 10.23 -16.07
N ASP A 49 -3.76 9.86 -16.37
CA ASP A 49 -3.07 10.28 -17.59
C ASP A 49 -2.34 9.09 -18.23
N ASN A 50 -2.68 8.78 -19.48
CA ASN A 50 -2.05 7.70 -20.22
C ASN A 50 -0.64 8.03 -20.70
N ASN A 51 -0.24 9.31 -20.74
CA ASN A 51 1.12 9.74 -21.08
C ASN A 51 2.01 9.96 -19.83
N ASN A 52 1.90 9.06 -18.87
CA ASN A 52 2.67 9.11 -17.63
C ASN A 52 4.07 8.47 -17.74
N GLU A 53 4.84 8.60 -16.66
CA GLU A 53 6.19 8.04 -16.58
C GLU A 53 6.23 6.49 -16.74
N PRO A 54 5.40 5.69 -16.04
CA PRO A 54 5.30 4.24 -16.30
C PRO A 54 5.08 3.88 -17.76
N THR A 55 4.13 4.54 -18.44
CA THR A 55 3.86 4.32 -19.87
C THR A 55 5.10 4.62 -20.71
N ARG A 56 5.80 5.73 -20.44
CA ARG A 56 7.04 6.08 -21.15
C ARG A 56 8.16 5.06 -20.92
N GLN A 57 8.29 4.53 -19.72
CA GLN A 57 9.34 3.55 -19.38
C GLN A 57 9.09 2.17 -20.02
N LEU A 58 7.83 1.79 -20.22
CA LEU A 58 7.42 0.51 -20.82
C LEU A 58 7.24 0.58 -22.34
N ARG A 59 7.07 1.79 -22.90
CA ARG A 59 6.87 2.00 -24.34
C ARG A 59 7.95 1.29 -25.15
N GLY A 60 7.51 0.42 -26.06
CA GLY A 60 8.39 -0.34 -26.97
C GLY A 60 9.10 -1.53 -26.33
N LYS A 61 8.89 -1.83 -25.04
CA LYS A 61 9.44 -3.02 -24.37
C LYS A 61 8.45 -4.18 -24.31
N CYS A 62 7.16 -3.87 -24.22
CA CYS A 62 6.08 -4.84 -24.25
C CYS A 62 4.80 -4.17 -24.77
N ASP A 63 3.85 -4.99 -25.18
CA ASP A 63 2.50 -4.54 -25.48
C ASP A 63 1.71 -4.38 -24.18
N PHE A 64 1.13 -3.21 -23.98
CA PHE A 64 0.26 -2.90 -22.85
C PHE A 64 -0.75 -1.83 -23.28
N GLN A 65 -1.90 -1.80 -22.60
CA GLN A 65 -2.91 -0.75 -22.84
C GLN A 65 -2.58 0.49 -22.03
N ASN A 66 -2.53 0.34 -20.69
CA ASN A 66 -2.24 1.41 -19.75
C ASN A 66 -1.20 0.95 -18.72
N ALA A 67 -0.43 1.89 -18.16
CA ALA A 67 0.51 1.63 -17.09
C ALA A 67 0.34 2.68 -15.99
N THR A 68 0.36 2.26 -14.72
CA THR A 68 0.19 3.17 -13.58
C THR A 68 0.94 2.65 -12.36
N ALA A 69 1.20 3.54 -11.40
CA ALA A 69 1.81 3.22 -10.11
C ALA A 69 1.14 4.04 -9.02
N MET A 70 0.91 3.49 -7.82
CA MET A 70 0.18 4.21 -6.77
C MET A 70 0.99 5.36 -6.14
N LEU A 71 2.27 5.11 -5.83
CA LEU A 71 3.08 5.96 -4.94
C LEU A 71 4.41 6.36 -5.59
N PHE A 72 4.86 7.58 -5.30
CA PHE A 72 6.25 7.96 -5.52
C PHE A 72 7.14 7.31 -4.47
N LEU A 73 8.24 6.71 -4.91
CA LEU A 73 9.25 6.13 -4.04
C LEU A 73 10.50 7.03 -4.04
N SER A 74 10.91 7.48 -2.88
CA SER A 74 12.20 8.18 -2.69
C SER A 74 12.88 7.69 -1.42
N LYS A 75 14.21 7.78 -1.38
CA LYS A 75 15.02 7.34 -0.23
C LYS A 75 14.70 8.19 1.00
N GLY A 76 14.71 7.56 2.17
CA GLY A 76 14.42 8.15 3.47
C GLY A 76 12.94 8.46 3.72
N THR A 77 12.05 8.18 2.76
CA THR A 77 10.64 8.57 2.85
C THR A 77 9.78 7.57 3.63
N LEU A 78 8.59 8.04 4.00
CA LEU A 78 7.49 7.23 4.53
C LEU A 78 7.25 5.97 3.69
N VAL A 79 7.19 6.11 2.36
CA VAL A 79 6.91 4.98 1.44
C VAL A 79 8.02 3.94 1.49
N GLU A 80 9.29 4.36 1.57
CA GLU A 80 10.41 3.41 1.71
C GLU A 80 10.29 2.58 2.99
N ARG A 81 9.94 3.21 4.11
CA ARG A 81 9.74 2.51 5.39
C ARG A 81 8.59 1.50 5.31
N ILE A 82 7.46 1.90 4.73
CA ILE A 82 6.30 1.02 4.54
C ILE A 82 6.68 -0.18 3.67
N LEU A 83 7.37 0.06 2.54
CA LEU A 83 7.82 -1.01 1.65
C LEU A 83 8.89 -1.90 2.30
N TYR A 84 9.73 -1.37 3.19
CA TYR A 84 10.69 -2.16 3.94
C TYR A 84 9.97 -3.13 4.88
N GLN A 85 8.96 -2.65 5.62
CA GLN A 85 8.13 -3.50 6.50
C GLN A 85 7.46 -4.64 5.71
N LEU A 86 6.90 -4.29 4.55
CA LEU A 86 6.30 -5.24 3.61
C LEU A 86 7.29 -6.30 3.09
N LYS A 87 8.49 -5.88 2.67
CA LYS A 87 9.44 -6.76 1.96
C LYS A 87 10.34 -7.59 2.87
N TYR A 88 10.66 -7.09 4.06
CA TYR A 88 11.73 -7.63 4.90
C TYR A 88 11.29 -7.99 6.32
N ASN A 89 10.30 -7.29 6.89
CA ASN A 89 9.87 -7.54 8.27
C ASN A 89 8.63 -8.43 8.37
N GLY A 90 8.22 -9.07 7.26
CA GLY A 90 7.16 -10.08 7.28
C GLY A 90 5.76 -9.52 7.47
N HIS A 91 5.48 -8.33 6.92
CA HIS A 91 4.14 -7.71 6.96
C HIS A 91 3.45 -7.66 5.58
N PRO A 92 3.13 -8.82 4.96
CA PRO A 92 2.44 -8.89 3.66
C PRO A 92 1.06 -8.21 3.65
N GLU A 93 0.39 -8.13 4.80
CA GLU A 93 -0.88 -7.45 5.02
C GLU A 93 -0.86 -5.97 4.59
N ILE A 94 0.30 -5.31 4.65
CA ILE A 94 0.48 -3.94 4.15
C ILE A 94 0.25 -3.90 2.63
N GLY A 95 0.69 -4.92 1.90
CA GLY A 95 0.50 -5.02 0.45
C GLY A 95 -0.98 -5.16 0.09
N TYR A 96 -1.71 -6.00 0.81
CA TYR A 96 -3.17 -6.11 0.67
C TYR A 96 -3.87 -4.80 1.00
N PHE A 97 -3.47 -4.13 2.08
CA PHE A 97 -4.04 -2.85 2.47
C PHE A 97 -3.85 -1.77 1.41
N LEU A 98 -2.62 -1.58 0.90
CA LEU A 98 -2.32 -0.62 -0.16
C LEU A 98 -3.04 -0.99 -1.47
N GLY A 99 -3.05 -2.28 -1.81
CA GLY A 99 -3.73 -2.79 -3.00
C GLY A 99 -5.23 -2.52 -2.96
N MET A 100 -5.91 -2.79 -1.84
CA MET A 100 -7.32 -2.48 -1.65
C MET A 100 -7.60 -0.99 -1.79
N LYS A 101 -6.78 -0.14 -1.15
CA LYS A 101 -6.91 1.31 -1.25
C LYS A 101 -6.74 1.81 -2.68
N TYR A 102 -5.77 1.29 -3.42
CA TYR A 102 -5.58 1.71 -4.79
C TYR A 102 -6.63 1.14 -5.75
N GLY A 103 -7.07 -0.10 -5.51
CA GLY A 103 -8.18 -0.70 -6.26
C GLY A 103 -9.47 0.12 -6.15
N GLU A 104 -9.78 0.67 -4.97
CA GLU A 104 -10.92 1.59 -4.79
C GLU A 104 -10.82 2.85 -5.66
N VAL A 105 -9.59 3.34 -5.88
CA VAL A 105 -9.32 4.48 -6.76
C VAL A 105 -9.45 4.06 -8.22
N LEU A 106 -8.76 3.00 -8.63
CA LEU A 106 -8.75 2.52 -10.02
C LEU A 106 -10.15 2.13 -10.52
N ARG A 107 -10.98 1.52 -9.68
CA ARG A 107 -12.36 1.15 -10.05
C ARG A 107 -13.23 2.36 -10.45
N ARG A 108 -12.86 3.57 -10.02
CA ARG A 108 -13.55 4.82 -10.38
C ARG A 108 -13.01 5.45 -11.66
N THR A 109 -11.94 4.90 -12.21
CA THR A 109 -11.26 5.37 -13.41
C THR A 109 -11.69 4.52 -14.59
N ARG A 110 -12.11 5.15 -15.68
CA ARG A 110 -12.71 4.48 -16.83
C ARG A 110 -11.77 3.44 -17.45
N GLU A 111 -10.49 3.76 -17.49
CA GLU A 111 -9.39 2.98 -18.06
C GLU A 111 -9.07 1.68 -17.31
N TYR A 112 -9.62 1.51 -16.11
CA TYR A 112 -9.40 0.35 -15.24
C TYR A 112 -10.73 -0.24 -14.72
N ALA A 113 -11.87 0.26 -15.22
CA ALA A 113 -13.20 -0.11 -14.71
C ALA A 113 -13.64 -1.52 -15.13
N ASP A 114 -13.07 -2.06 -16.20
CA ASP A 114 -13.37 -3.35 -16.83
C ASP A 114 -12.31 -4.42 -16.55
N VAL A 115 -11.48 -4.25 -15.52
CA VAL A 115 -10.49 -5.25 -15.12
C VAL A 115 -11.17 -6.46 -14.46
N ASP A 116 -11.09 -7.62 -15.11
CA ASP A 116 -11.68 -8.87 -14.61
C ASP A 116 -10.77 -9.63 -13.61
N LEU A 117 -9.45 -9.51 -13.76
CA LEU A 117 -8.48 -10.32 -13.04
C LEU A 117 -7.22 -9.54 -12.68
N VAL A 118 -6.68 -9.81 -11.50
CA VAL A 118 -5.37 -9.32 -11.06
C VAL A 118 -4.41 -10.51 -10.99
N VAL A 119 -3.33 -10.46 -11.78
CA VAL A 119 -2.29 -11.49 -11.80
C VAL A 119 -1.00 -10.90 -11.22
N PRO A 120 -0.50 -11.41 -10.07
CA PRO A 120 0.76 -10.95 -9.53
C PRO A 120 1.94 -11.44 -10.38
N VAL A 121 2.89 -10.56 -10.67
CA VAL A 121 4.13 -10.93 -11.36
C VAL A 121 5.17 -11.37 -10.31
N PRO A 122 5.64 -12.63 -10.32
CA PRO A 122 6.58 -13.12 -9.33
C PRO A 122 7.95 -12.46 -9.49
N LEU A 123 8.52 -11.97 -8.38
CA LEU A 123 9.85 -11.37 -8.38
C LEU A 123 10.97 -12.40 -8.56
N HIS A 124 10.80 -13.61 -8.03
CA HIS A 124 11.79 -14.67 -8.12
C HIS A 124 11.16 -16.06 -8.01
N ARG A 125 11.65 -17.04 -8.77
CA ARG A 125 11.10 -18.42 -8.81
C ARG A 125 11.02 -19.11 -7.45
N LYS A 126 11.92 -18.79 -6.53
CA LYS A 126 11.96 -19.34 -5.15
C LYS A 126 11.04 -18.63 -4.14
N ARG A 127 10.38 -17.53 -4.52
CA ARG A 127 9.43 -16.77 -3.68
C ARG A 127 8.00 -16.92 -4.22
N GLN A 128 7.60 -18.18 -4.43
CA GLN A 128 6.20 -18.59 -4.54
C GLN A 128 5.74 -19.10 -3.18
#